data_AF-A0A537PP43-F1
#
_entry.id   AF-A0A537PP43-F1
#
_cell.length_a   1.000
_cell.length_b   1.000
_cell.length_c   1.000
_cell.angle_alpha   90.00
_cell.angle_beta   90.00
_cell.angle_gamma   90.00
#
_symmetry.space_group_name_H-M   'P 1'
#
loop_
_entity.id
_entity.type
_entity.pdbx_description
1 polymer ?
#
loop_
_entity_poly.entity_id
_entity_poly.type
_entity_poly.pdbx_seq_one_letter_code
_entity_poly.pdbx_strand_id
1 'polypeptide(L)' 'MAISRHAQKRMEEDQISLEAFERVLLTPIKQDIRDGADILWRERDGIRIVILENPIPSTGAKLVKTIYRIQAQAKAR' A
#
# COMPACT_ATOMS: atom_id res chain seq x y z
N MET A 1 2.37 10.62 -7.38
CA MET A 1 2.67 9.70 -6.25
C MET A 1 3.86 8.85 -6.66
N ALA A 2 4.78 8.57 -5.75
CA ALA A 2 5.95 7.74 -6.03
C ALA A 2 5.81 6.35 -5.40
N ILE A 3 6.52 5.36 -5.95
CA ILE A 3 6.65 4.01 -5.38
C ILE A 3 8.12 3.84 -4.98
N SER A 4 8.38 3.42 -3.74
CA SER A 4 9.75 3.18 -3.31
C SER A 4 10.34 1.94 -3.99
N ARG A 5 11.68 1.88 -4.12
CA ARG A 5 12.38 0.67 -4.61
C ARG A 5 12.05 -0.57 -3.77
N HIS A 6 11.85 -0.39 -2.47
CA HIS A 6 11.44 -1.46 -1.58
C HIS A 6 10.05 -1.99 -1.95
N ALA A 7 9.07 -1.11 -2.17
CA ALA A 7 7.74 -1.51 -2.60
C ALA A 7 7.75 -2.19 -3.98
N GLN A 8 8.53 -1.69 -4.94
CA GLN A 8 8.71 -2.33 -6.25
C GLN A 8 9.24 -3.76 -6.10
N LYS A 9 10.29 -3.96 -5.29
CA LYS A 9 10.84 -5.28 -5.01
C LYS A 9 9.82 -6.21 -4.36
N ARG A 10 9.00 -5.71 -3.42
CA ARG A 10 7.91 -6.50 -2.82
C ARG A 10 6.85 -6.92 -3.83
N MET A 11 6.54 -6.08 -4.83
CA MET A 11 5.62 -6.46 -5.90
C MET A 11 6.15 -7.63 -6.71
N GLU A 12 7.44 -7.60 -7.06
CA GLU A 12 8.10 -8.69 -7.79
C GLU A 12 8.12 -9.99 -6.95
N GLU A 13 8.54 -9.90 -5.69
CA GLU A 13 8.62 -11.05 -4.77
C GLU A 13 7.25 -11.69 -4.49
N ASP A 14 6.22 -10.87 -4.24
CA ASP A 14 4.87 -11.35 -3.89
C ASP A 14 3.98 -11.56 -5.13
N GLN A 15 4.54 -11.51 -6.34
CA GLN A 15 3.82 -11.62 -7.62
C GLN A 15 2.59 -10.71 -7.69
N ILE A 16 2.73 -9.45 -7.28
CA ILE A 16 1.70 -8.43 -7.35
C ILE A 16 1.88 -7.67 -8.66
N SER A 17 0.93 -7.81 -9.59
CA SER A 17 0.99 -7.08 -10.85
C SER A 17 0.83 -5.57 -10.65
N LEU A 18 1.36 -4.79 -11.59
CA LEU A 18 1.16 -3.34 -11.62
C LEU A 18 -0.34 -2.99 -11.61
N GLU A 19 -1.14 -3.71 -12.40
CA GLU A 19 -2.59 -3.51 -12.46
C GLU A 19 -3.26 -3.76 -11.08
N ALA A 20 -2.88 -4.82 -10.38
CA ALA A 20 -3.43 -5.10 -9.06
C ALA A 20 -3.06 -4.01 -8.04
N PHE A 21 -1.82 -3.51 -8.10
CA PHE A 21 -1.39 -2.36 -7.31
C PHE A 21 -2.20 -1.10 -7.63
N GLU A 22 -2.37 -0.76 -8.92
CA GLU A 22 -3.11 0.42 -9.36
C GLU A 22 -4.57 0.36 -8.91
N ARG A 23 -5.19 -0.82 -8.96
CA ARG A 23 -6.56 -1.02 -8.45
C ARG A 23 -6.66 -0.71 -6.95
N VAL A 24 -5.72 -1.20 -6.14
CA VAL A 24 -5.67 -0.89 -4.70
C VAL A 24 -5.48 0.61 -4.47
N LEU A 25 -4.64 1.24 -5.28
CA LEU A 25 -4.32 2.65 -5.15
C LEU A 25 -5.49 3.57 -5.53
N LEU A 26 -6.13 3.33 -6.68
CA LEU A 26 -7.10 4.24 -7.30
C LEU A 26 -8.54 3.92 -6.93
N THR A 27 -8.83 2.66 -6.60
CA THR A 27 -10.19 2.16 -6.35
C THR A 27 -10.24 1.28 -5.10
N PRO A 28 -9.82 1.79 -3.93
CA PRO A 28 -9.86 0.99 -2.70
C PRO A 28 -11.30 0.58 -2.38
N ILE A 29 -11.48 -0.65 -1.88
CA ILE A 29 -12.83 -1.16 -1.52
C ILE A 29 -13.22 -0.71 -0.11
N LYS A 30 -12.22 -0.50 0.75
CA LYS A 30 -12.39 -0.01 2.12
C LYS A 30 -11.98 1.45 2.21
N GLN A 31 -12.52 2.15 3.20
CA GLN A 31 -12.02 3.47 3.56
C GLN A 31 -10.54 3.41 3.91
N ASP A 32 -9.82 4.48 3.59
CA ASP A 32 -8.42 4.62 3.95
C ASP A 32 -8.28 4.54 5.49
N ILE A 33 -7.38 3.70 5.98
CA ILE A 33 -7.10 3.58 7.42
C ILE A 33 -5.90 4.46 7.74
N ARG A 34 -6.07 5.44 8.61
CA ARG A 34 -4.96 6.26 9.10
C ARG A 34 -4.28 5.58 10.27
N ASP A 35 -2.96 5.53 10.21
CA ASP A 35 -2.09 5.02 11.27
C ASP A 35 -1.14 6.15 11.70
N GLY A 36 -1.50 6.85 12.78
CA GLY A 36 -0.80 8.05 13.20
C GLY A 36 -0.96 9.23 12.24
N ALA A 37 0.04 10.13 12.21
CA ALA A 37 -0.05 11.40 11.51
C ALA A 37 0.24 11.30 10.00
N ASP A 38 1.13 10.39 9.60
CA ASP A 38 1.72 10.39 8.25
C ASP A 38 1.54 9.08 7.49
N ILE A 39 0.90 8.07 8.08
CA ILE A 39 0.71 6.77 7.44
C ILE A 39 -0.76 6.56 7.09
N LEU A 40 -0.98 6.13 5.86
CA LEU A 40 -2.29 5.79 5.30
C LEU A 40 -2.22 4.39 4.71
N TRP A 41 -3.16 3.53 5.06
CA TRP A 41 -3.29 2.19 4.48
C TRP A 41 -4.46 2.14 3.52
N ARG A 42 -4.23 1.47 2.38
CA ARG A 42 -5.29 1.09 1.43
C ARG A 42 -5.30 -0.40 1.20
N GLU A 43 -6.49 -0.95 1.09
CA GLU A 43 -6.70 -2.37 0.90
C GLU A 43 -7.67 -2.66 -0.23
N ARG A 44 -7.33 -3.69 -1.01
CA ARG A 44 -8.21 -4.28 -1.99
C ARG A 44 -7.71 -5.66 -2.38
N ASP A 45 -8.63 -6.60 -2.60
CA ASP A 45 -8.37 -7.92 -3.20
C ASP A 45 -7.21 -8.68 -2.52
N GLY A 46 -7.12 -8.58 -1.18
CA GLY A 46 -6.07 -9.24 -0.40
C GLY A 46 -4.69 -8.59 -0.51
N ILE A 47 -4.60 -7.35 -1.00
CA ILE A 47 -3.38 -6.55 -1.05
C ILE A 47 -3.56 -5.32 -0.16
N ARG A 48 -2.52 -4.98 0.61
CA ARG A 48 -2.43 -3.71 1.34
C ARG A 48 -1.23 -2.93 0.86
N ILE A 49 -1.43 -1.64 0.61
CA ILE A 49 -0.36 -0.66 0.39
C ILE A 49 -0.25 0.27 1.59
N VAL A 50 0.98 0.63 1.92
CA VAL A 50 1.30 1.59 2.97
C VAL A 50 1.83 2.85 2.33
N ILE A 51 1.11 3.96 2.51
CA ILE A 51 1.39 5.25 1.92
C ILE A 51 1.90 6.18 3.02
N LEU A 52 3.06 6.79 2.80
CA LEU A 52 3.53 7.93 3.56
C LEU A 52 2.96 9.20 2.94
N GLU A 53 2.18 9.96 3.71
CA GLU A 53 1.57 11.21 3.23
C GLU A 53 2.57 12.36 3.18
N ASN A 54 3.51 12.42 4.14
CA ASN A 54 4.57 13.42 4.23
C ASN A 54 5.96 12.76 4.33
N PRO A 55 6.51 12.15 3.25
CA PRO A 55 7.84 11.57 3.29
C PRO A 55 8.91 12.65 3.51
N ILE A 56 10.01 12.31 4.21
CA ILE A 56 11.16 13.21 4.41
C ILE A 56 12.33 12.71 3.55
N PRO A 57 12.98 13.56 2.73
CA PRO A 57 12.63 14.96 2.46
C PRO A 57 11.30 15.09 1.72
N SER A 58 10.50 16.10 2.08
CA SER A 58 9.18 16.30 1.46
C SER A 58 9.32 16.93 0.09
N THR A 59 8.87 16.19 -0.92
CA THR A 59 8.78 16.65 -2.31
C THR A 59 7.34 17.00 -2.70
N GLY A 60 6.43 17.10 -1.72
CA GLY A 60 5.00 17.34 -1.96
C GLY A 60 4.23 16.14 -2.53
N ALA A 61 4.89 15.00 -2.76
CA ALA A 61 4.28 13.78 -3.25
C ALA A 61 4.14 12.73 -2.14
N LYS A 62 2.98 12.06 -2.07
CA LYS A 62 2.82 10.83 -1.28
C LYS A 62 3.72 9.72 -1.83
N LEU A 63 4.20 8.83 -0.96
CA LEU A 63 5.10 7.73 -1.29
C LEU A 63 4.51 6.39 -0.84
N VAL A 64 4.38 5.43 -1.75
CA VAL A 64 4.12 4.04 -1.39
C VAL A 64 5.41 3.45 -0.81
N LYS A 65 5.43 3.29 0.51
CA LYS A 65 6.59 2.81 1.27
C LYS A 65 6.75 1.31 1.12
N THR A 66 5.65 0.55 1.19
CA THR A 66 5.66 -0.90 1.04
C THR A 66 4.30 -1.42 0.62
N ILE A 67 4.28 -2.67 0.18
CA ILE A 67 3.11 -3.42 -0.28
C ILE A 67 3.26 -4.87 0.13
N TYR A 68 2.16 -5.50 0.51
CA TYR A 68 2.13 -6.92 0.86
C TYR A 68 0.77 -7.54 0.60
N ARG A 69 0.76 -8.85 0.37
CA ARG A 69 -0.47 -9.65 0.40
C ARG A 69 -0.91 -9.85 1.84
N ILE A 70 -2.14 -9.46 2.12
CA ILE A 70 -2.82 -9.79 3.37
C ILE A 70 -3.30 -11.23 3.17
N GLN A 71 -2.59 -12.21 3.72
CA GLN A 71 -3.22 -13.50 3.97
C GLN A 71 -4.47 -13.19 4.78
N ALA A 72 -5.64 -13.64 4.33
CA ALA A 72 -6.86 -13.51 5.12
C ALA A 72 -6.49 -14.05 6.49
N GLN A 73 -6.39 -13.16 7.49
CA GLN A 73 -6.20 -13.59 8.88
C GLN A 73 -7.27 -14.65 9.07
N ALA A 74 -6.81 -15.89 9.30
CA ALA A 74 -7.69 -16.96 9.68
C ALA A 74 -8.58 -16.37 10.76
N LYS A 75 -9.88 -16.25 10.46
CA LYS A 75 -10.87 -15.74 11.40
C LYS A 75 -10.60 -16.50 12.69
N ALA A 76 -10.08 -15.81 13.71
CA ALA A 76 -9.98 -16.39 15.03
C ALA A 76 -11.39 -16.86 15.38
N ARG A 77 -11.52 -18.17 15.64
CA ARG A 77 -12.75 -18.78 16.14
C ARG A 77 -13.03 -18.30 17.55
#